data_AF-A0AA91KIR6-F1
#
_entry.id   AF-A0AA91KIR6-F1
#
_cell.length_a   1.000
_cell.length_b   1.000
_cell.length_c   1.000
_cell.angle_alpha   90.00
_cell.angle_beta   90.00
_cell.angle_gamma   90.00
#
_symmetry.space_group_name_H-M   'P 1'
#
loop_
_entity.id
_entity.type
_entity.pdbx_description
1 polymer ?
#
loop_
_entity_poly.entity_id
_entity_poly.type
_entity_poly.pdbx_seq_one_letter_code
_entity_poly.pdbx_strand_id
1 'polypeptide(L)'
;MYRIDSMYNPMIEALQKAVASNQTERWMASVAWWLGRQQICNAQDYWFKVAGKITASLPAVQRAALESQLGKAEDAYVDNPVAEWPEVPSDVANYIAAWDPEPAEPDLCALKADAIARIDREAERYRLNFITGGSGQTMAYQQKLAESRAAIAGPPAHESEIAHIVAEAALDGVSVAAKAAEIIATFEQWQIVSAGIEVKRLGAKKAVAAAETAAAVNAAAHVDWVEA
;
A
#
# COMPACT_ATOMS: atom_id res chain seq x y z
N MET A 1 -0.52 14.19 9.85
CA MET A 1 -0.24 13.31 8.70
C MET A 1 1.25 13.07 8.61
N TYR A 2 1.74 11.87 8.95
CA TYR A 2 3.13 11.47 8.73
C TYR A 2 3.43 11.53 7.22
N ARG A 3 4.18 12.55 6.78
CA ARG A 3 4.71 12.61 5.42
C ARG A 3 6.03 11.86 5.38
N ILE A 4 6.02 10.67 4.78
CA ILE A 4 7.25 9.92 4.48
C ILE A 4 8.24 10.76 3.64
N ASP A 5 7.72 11.77 2.93
CA ASP A 5 8.47 12.71 2.11
C ASP A 5 9.50 13.55 2.89
N SER A 6 9.48 13.54 4.22
CA SER A 6 10.36 14.38 5.06
C SER A 6 11.12 13.59 6.11
N MET A 7 11.73 12.46 5.72
CA MET A 7 12.57 11.63 6.63
C MET A 7 13.69 12.39 7.34
N TYR A 8 14.09 13.56 6.85
CA TYR A 8 15.13 14.37 7.50
C TYR A 8 14.67 15.04 8.80
N ASN A 9 13.35 15.19 9.04
CA ASN A 9 12.79 15.64 10.33
C ASN A 9 13.25 14.76 11.51
N PRO A 10 12.90 13.46 11.55
CA PRO A 10 13.32 12.58 12.63
C PRO A 10 14.83 12.36 12.64
N MET A 11 15.53 12.44 11.49
CA MET A 11 17.00 12.37 11.45
C MET A 11 17.65 13.55 12.20
N ILE A 12 17.17 14.77 11.96
CA ILE A 12 17.67 15.97 12.64
C ILE A 12 17.39 15.87 14.14
N GLU A 13 16.17 15.55 14.55
CA GLU A 13 15.82 15.45 15.97
C GLU A 13 16.67 14.38 16.68
N ALA A 14 16.77 13.18 16.10
CA ALA A 14 17.54 12.09 16.68
C ALA A 14 19.02 12.47 16.80
N LEU A 15 19.60 13.08 15.75
CA LEU A 15 20.98 13.54 15.77
C LEU A 15 21.19 14.60 16.86
N GLN A 16 20.30 15.57 17.00
CA GLN A 16 20.41 16.61 18.02
C GLN A 16 20.29 16.06 19.45
N LYS A 17 19.35 15.14 19.69
CA LYS A 17 19.22 14.46 21.00
C LYS A 17 20.49 13.69 21.35
N ALA A 18 21.08 13.01 20.36
CA ALA A 18 22.32 12.26 20.52
C ALA A 18 23.52 13.19 20.77
N VAL A 19 23.63 14.32 20.05
CA VAL A 19 24.63 15.38 20.30
C VAL A 19 24.49 15.96 21.70
N ALA A 20 23.27 16.29 22.14
CA ALA A 20 22.99 16.78 23.50
C ALA A 20 23.33 15.75 24.58
N SER A 21 23.28 14.46 24.25
CA SER A 21 23.67 13.35 25.13
C SER A 21 25.15 12.96 24.98
N ASN A 22 25.94 13.74 24.24
CA ASN A 22 27.36 13.53 23.95
C ASN A 22 27.69 12.15 23.34
N GLN A 23 26.77 11.61 22.53
CA GLN A 23 26.96 10.35 21.83
C GLN A 23 27.79 10.54 20.55
N THR A 24 28.54 9.51 20.17
CA THR A 24 29.35 9.50 18.95
C THR A 24 29.30 8.13 18.30
N GLU A 25 28.31 7.94 17.43
CA GLU A 25 28.13 6.69 16.69
C GLU A 25 28.29 6.89 15.20
N ARG A 26 28.67 5.82 14.48
CA ARG A 26 28.92 5.88 13.04
C ARG A 26 27.71 6.39 12.25
N TRP A 27 26.50 5.97 12.61
CA TRP A 27 25.29 6.42 11.92
C TRP A 27 25.08 7.94 12.09
N MET A 28 25.44 8.50 13.25
CA MET A 28 25.33 9.93 13.50
C MET A 28 26.24 10.73 12.57
N ALA A 29 27.49 10.28 12.38
CA ALA A 29 28.40 10.88 11.42
C ALA A 29 27.85 10.78 9.98
N SER A 30 27.32 9.62 9.57
CA SER A 30 26.71 9.45 8.26
C SER A 30 25.53 10.41 8.03
N VAL A 31 24.65 10.55 9.02
CA VAL A 31 23.51 11.48 8.97
C VAL A 31 24.00 12.92 8.88
N ALA A 32 24.95 13.33 9.72
CA ALA A 32 25.47 14.70 9.73
C ALA A 32 26.15 15.07 8.39
N TRP A 33 26.97 14.17 7.83
CA TRP A 33 27.56 14.37 6.49
C TRP A 33 26.49 14.51 5.41
N TRP A 34 25.46 13.66 5.43
CA TRP A 34 24.37 13.72 4.46
C TRP A 34 23.56 15.02 4.60
N LEU A 35 23.20 15.44 5.81
CA LEU A 35 22.48 16.69 6.07
C LEU A 35 23.25 17.91 5.56
N GLY A 36 24.58 17.93 5.75
CA GLY A 36 25.45 18.99 5.22
C GLY A 36 25.51 19.01 3.70
N ARG A 37 25.56 17.85 3.04
CA ARG A 37 25.51 17.74 1.56
C ARG A 37 24.18 18.21 0.98
N GLN A 38 23.08 17.89 1.65
CA GLN A 38 21.74 18.33 1.26
C GLN A 38 21.45 19.79 1.66
N GLN A 39 22.38 20.45 2.35
CA GLN A 39 22.24 21.83 2.84
C GLN A 39 20.94 22.03 3.65
N ILE A 40 20.56 21.03 4.45
CA ILE A 40 19.31 21.11 5.21
C ILE A 40 19.36 22.29 6.18
N CYS A 41 18.26 23.07 6.23
CA CYS A 41 18.14 24.31 6.98
C CYS A 41 19.21 25.37 6.61
N ASN A 42 19.79 25.30 5.40
CA ASN A 42 20.92 26.14 4.97
C ASN A 42 22.12 26.11 5.94
N ALA A 43 22.26 25.04 6.72
CA ALA A 43 23.21 24.94 7.83
C ALA A 43 24.39 23.99 7.53
N GLN A 44 24.91 24.02 6.29
CA GLN A 44 25.96 23.09 5.85
C GLN A 44 27.19 23.07 6.77
N ASP A 45 27.73 24.24 7.09
CA ASP A 45 28.92 24.36 7.94
C ASP A 45 28.70 23.76 9.34
N TYR A 46 27.52 23.99 9.92
CA TYR A 46 27.13 23.38 11.18
C TYR A 46 27.11 21.85 11.10
N TRP A 47 26.46 21.29 10.09
CA TRP A 47 26.37 19.84 9.91
C TRP A 47 27.74 19.21 9.67
N PHE A 48 28.62 19.84 8.88
CA PHE A 48 29.98 19.35 8.65
C PHE A 48 30.86 19.42 9.90
N LYS A 49 30.72 20.47 10.74
CA LYS A 49 31.40 20.53 12.04
C LYS A 49 30.95 19.41 12.98
N VAL A 50 29.65 19.15 13.08
CA VAL A 50 29.10 18.02 13.84
C VAL A 50 29.65 16.70 13.30
N ALA A 51 29.61 16.51 11.97
CA ALA A 51 30.07 15.28 11.33
C ALA A 51 31.56 15.03 11.52
N GLY A 52 32.40 16.06 11.37
CA GLY A 52 33.85 16.00 11.60
C GLY A 52 34.19 15.61 13.04
N LYS A 53 33.53 16.24 14.03
CA LYS A 53 33.72 15.92 15.46
C LYS A 53 33.34 14.47 15.78
N ILE A 54 32.20 13.99 15.28
CA ILE A 54 31.79 12.60 15.48
C ILE A 54 32.80 11.67 14.80
N THR A 55 33.13 11.92 13.53
CA THR A 55 34.06 11.10 12.74
C THR A 55 35.43 10.96 13.41
N ALA A 56 35.95 12.05 13.99
CA ALA A 56 37.21 12.05 14.73
C ALA A 56 37.17 11.20 16.01
N SER A 57 35.98 11.01 16.59
CA SER A 57 35.77 10.24 17.83
C SER A 57 35.51 8.75 17.57
N LEU A 58 35.35 8.33 16.32
CA LEU A 58 35.07 6.94 15.96
C LEU A 58 36.31 6.04 16.02
N PRO A 59 36.14 4.73 16.26
CA PRO A 59 37.22 3.76 16.10
C PRO A 59 37.85 3.82 14.71
N ALA A 60 39.17 3.61 14.61
CA ALA A 60 39.95 3.80 13.38
C ALA A 60 39.35 3.10 12.14
N VAL A 61 38.85 1.87 12.29
CA VAL A 61 38.23 1.11 11.18
C VAL A 61 36.95 1.79 10.69
N GLN A 62 36.11 2.29 11.61
CA GLN A 62 34.86 2.96 11.26
C GLN A 62 35.11 4.34 10.66
N ARG A 63 36.10 5.07 11.22
CA ARG A 63 36.57 6.35 10.70
C ARG A 63 37.08 6.21 9.26
N ALA A 64 38.02 5.31 8.99
CA ALA A 64 38.55 5.09 7.65
C ALA A 64 37.47 4.70 6.64
N ALA A 65 36.49 3.88 7.05
CA ALA A 65 35.37 3.50 6.19
C ALA A 65 34.43 4.67 5.87
N LEU A 66 34.31 5.67 6.74
CA LEU A 66 33.57 6.91 6.45
C LEU A 66 34.38 7.84 5.56
N GLU A 67 35.65 8.09 5.89
CA GLU A 67 36.55 8.98 5.13
C GLU A 67 36.66 8.55 3.66
N SER A 68 36.65 7.25 3.37
CA SER A 68 36.65 6.73 1.99
C SER A 68 35.44 7.14 1.12
N GLN A 69 34.38 7.68 1.74
CA GLN A 69 33.15 8.12 1.07
C GLN A 69 33.05 9.67 1.01
N LEU A 70 34.01 10.39 1.58
CA LEU A 70 34.03 11.85 1.64
C LEU A 70 34.76 12.44 0.42
N GLY A 71 34.44 13.69 0.12
CA GLY A 71 35.04 14.43 -0.99
C GLY A 71 35.82 15.65 -0.50
N LYS A 72 36.31 16.44 -1.46
CA LYS A 72 37.19 17.59 -1.19
C LYS A 72 36.56 18.67 -0.30
N ALA A 73 35.23 18.79 -0.30
CA ALA A 73 34.53 19.80 0.50
C ALA A 73 34.54 19.43 2.00
N GLU A 74 34.65 18.14 2.30
CA GLU A 74 34.60 17.59 3.66
C GLU A 74 35.99 17.46 4.30
N ASP A 75 37.07 17.35 3.49
CA ASP A 75 38.46 17.20 3.95
C ASP A 75 38.84 18.19 5.06
N ALA A 76 38.48 19.47 4.89
CA ALA A 76 38.80 20.51 5.87
C ALA A 76 38.26 20.21 7.29
N TYR A 77 37.10 19.57 7.38
CA TYR A 77 36.42 19.24 8.65
C TYR A 77 36.88 17.90 9.23
N VAL A 78 37.41 17.00 8.39
CA VAL A 78 38.04 15.74 8.81
C VAL A 78 39.45 15.98 9.33
N ASP A 79 40.22 16.81 8.62
CA ASP A 79 41.60 17.15 8.95
C ASP A 79 41.68 18.07 10.17
N ASN A 80 40.69 18.95 10.33
CA ASN A 80 40.64 19.94 11.42
C ASN A 80 39.28 19.88 12.14
N PRO A 81 38.97 18.78 12.86
CA PRO A 81 37.69 18.63 13.55
C PRO A 81 37.61 19.59 14.74
N VAL A 82 36.40 20.12 14.99
CA VAL A 82 36.15 20.98 16.14
C VAL A 82 36.24 20.19 17.46
N ALA A 83 36.84 20.79 18.48
CA ALA A 83 37.00 20.16 19.80
C ALA A 83 35.67 20.10 20.56
N GLU A 84 34.84 21.15 20.46
CA GLU A 84 33.55 21.28 21.12
C GLU A 84 32.39 21.15 20.12
N TRP A 85 31.20 20.84 20.63
CA TRP A 85 30.01 20.82 19.79
C TRP A 85 29.71 22.23 19.27
N PRO A 86 29.47 22.42 17.96
CA PRO A 86 29.13 23.74 17.43
C PRO A 86 27.77 24.19 17.97
N GLU A 87 27.61 25.50 18.12
CA GLU A 87 26.32 26.11 18.48
C GLU A 87 25.26 25.79 17.41
N VAL A 88 24.06 25.40 17.85
CA VAL A 88 22.95 25.05 16.95
C VAL A 88 22.41 26.34 16.30
N PRO A 89 22.44 26.47 14.96
CA PRO A 89 21.89 27.64 14.28
C PRO A 89 20.40 27.81 14.56
N SER A 90 19.93 29.05 14.60
CA SER A 90 18.51 29.37 14.81
C SER A 90 17.60 28.70 13.78
N ASP A 91 18.04 28.55 12.53
CA ASP A 91 17.26 27.90 11.49
C ASP A 91 17.03 26.42 11.79
N VAL A 92 18.05 25.72 12.31
CA VAL A 92 17.94 24.33 12.74
C VAL A 92 17.05 24.22 13.98
N ALA A 93 17.26 25.10 14.96
CA ALA A 93 16.47 25.11 16.19
C ALA A 93 14.97 25.39 15.93
N ASN A 94 14.68 26.40 15.11
CA ASN A 94 13.33 26.77 14.71
C ASN A 94 12.67 25.64 13.89
N TYR A 95 13.43 24.98 13.03
CA TYR A 95 12.94 23.85 12.25
C TYR A 95 12.48 22.68 13.14
N ILE A 96 13.30 22.32 14.14
CA ILE A 96 12.96 21.27 15.11
C ILE A 96 11.75 21.69 15.95
N ALA A 97 11.72 22.93 16.42
CA ALA A 97 10.62 23.44 17.25
C ALA A 97 9.29 23.54 16.48
N ALA A 98 9.33 23.82 15.19
CA ALA A 98 8.16 23.87 14.32
C ALA A 98 7.69 22.49 13.86
N TRP A 99 8.55 21.47 13.96
CA TRP A 99 8.17 20.11 13.65
C TRP A 99 7.32 19.53 14.77
N ASP A 100 6.03 19.45 14.51
CA ASP A 100 5.07 18.74 15.34
C ASP A 100 4.94 17.28 14.83
N PRO A 101 5.46 16.29 15.58
CA PRO A 101 5.33 14.89 15.21
C PRO A 101 3.90 14.36 15.43
N GLU A 102 3.00 15.13 16.06
CA GLU A 102 1.64 14.68 16.31
C GLU A 102 0.90 14.46 14.98
N PRO A 103 0.42 13.24 14.70
CA PRO A 103 -0.30 12.99 13.49
C PRO A 103 -1.59 13.81 13.54
N ALA A 104 -1.69 14.84 12.68
CA ALA A 104 -2.98 15.50 12.43
C ALA A 104 -4.11 14.46 12.32
N GLU A 105 -5.23 14.73 12.99
CA GLU A 105 -6.37 13.81 13.05
C GLU A 105 -6.75 13.35 11.64
N PRO A 106 -6.94 12.05 11.44
CA PRO A 106 -7.23 11.52 10.12
C PRO A 106 -8.58 12.04 9.62
N ASP A 107 -8.62 12.51 8.37
CA ASP A 107 -9.86 12.88 7.71
C ASP A 107 -10.77 11.65 7.59
N LEU A 108 -11.79 11.60 8.44
CA LEU A 108 -12.73 10.49 8.51
C LEU A 108 -13.51 10.32 7.20
N CYS A 109 -13.78 11.41 6.48
CA CYS A 109 -14.47 11.36 5.19
C CYS A 109 -13.60 10.66 4.15
N ALA A 110 -12.32 11.06 4.06
CA ALA A 110 -11.35 10.43 3.18
C ALA A 110 -11.15 8.93 3.53
N LEU A 111 -11.05 8.59 4.82
CA LEU A 111 -10.93 7.20 5.27
C LEU A 111 -12.14 6.35 4.88
N LYS A 112 -13.36 6.87 5.02
CA LYS A 112 -14.58 6.16 4.61
C LYS A 112 -14.61 5.93 3.10
N ALA A 113 -14.22 6.92 2.31
CA ALA A 113 -14.18 6.80 0.85
C ALA A 113 -13.18 5.71 0.40
N ASP A 114 -11.97 5.72 0.96
CA ASP A 114 -10.96 4.69 0.65
C ASP A 114 -11.41 3.29 1.09
N ALA A 115 -12.00 3.18 2.29
CA ALA A 115 -12.54 1.92 2.80
C ALA A 115 -13.64 1.34 1.88
N ILE A 116 -14.56 2.17 1.39
CA ILE A 116 -15.60 1.76 0.43
C ILE A 116 -14.97 1.24 -0.87
N ALA A 117 -13.99 1.96 -1.41
CA ALA A 117 -13.28 1.54 -2.63
C ALA A 117 -12.48 0.24 -2.43
N ARG A 118 -11.90 0.03 -1.24
CA ARG A 118 -11.24 -1.22 -0.87
C ARG A 118 -12.23 -2.38 -0.84
N ILE A 119 -13.37 -2.24 -0.16
CA ILE A 119 -14.42 -3.27 -0.09
C ILE A 119 -14.86 -3.71 -1.50
N ASP A 120 -15.06 -2.77 -2.43
CA ASP A 120 -15.44 -3.11 -3.81
C ASP A 120 -14.36 -3.90 -4.55
N ARG A 121 -13.09 -3.49 -4.43
CA ARG A 121 -11.96 -4.21 -5.04
C ARG A 121 -11.81 -5.61 -4.47
N GLU A 122 -11.97 -5.77 -3.16
CA GLU A 122 -11.89 -7.07 -2.50
C GLU A 122 -13.03 -7.99 -2.89
N ALA A 123 -14.26 -7.47 -2.93
CA ALA A 123 -15.43 -8.21 -3.40
C ALA A 123 -15.20 -8.72 -4.83
N GLU A 124 -14.73 -7.85 -5.74
CA GLU A 124 -14.46 -8.24 -7.12
C GLU A 124 -13.34 -9.27 -7.23
N ARG A 125 -12.23 -9.06 -6.50
CA ARG A 125 -11.15 -10.04 -6.43
C ARG A 125 -11.65 -11.41 -5.96
N TYR A 126 -12.59 -11.45 -5.02
CA TYR A 126 -13.18 -12.69 -4.54
C TYR A 126 -14.12 -13.33 -5.57
N ARG A 127 -14.91 -12.54 -6.32
CA ARG A 127 -15.72 -13.06 -7.46
C ARG A 127 -14.86 -13.79 -8.49
N LEU A 128 -13.66 -13.29 -8.76
CA LEU A 128 -12.73 -13.88 -9.72
C LEU A 128 -12.20 -15.27 -9.34
N ASN A 129 -12.47 -15.77 -8.13
CA ASN A 129 -12.23 -17.18 -7.78
C ASN A 129 -13.25 -18.14 -8.42
N PHE A 130 -14.41 -17.63 -8.85
CA PHE A 130 -15.53 -18.43 -9.34
C PHE A 130 -15.85 -18.17 -10.81
N ILE A 131 -15.57 -16.96 -11.29
CA ILE A 131 -15.88 -16.53 -12.66
C ILE A 131 -14.66 -15.89 -13.33
N THR A 132 -14.64 -15.94 -14.66
CA THR A 132 -13.66 -15.19 -15.46
C THR A 132 -14.18 -13.78 -15.71
N GLY A 133 -13.38 -12.78 -15.36
CA GLY A 133 -13.71 -11.38 -15.63
C GLY A 133 -13.58 -10.99 -17.11
N GLY A 134 -14.26 -9.91 -17.49
CA GLY A 134 -14.18 -9.30 -18.82
C GLY A 134 -15.53 -9.28 -19.55
N SER A 135 -15.82 -8.18 -20.25
CA SER A 135 -17.12 -7.97 -20.92
C SER A 135 -17.43 -9.02 -21.98
N GLY A 136 -16.45 -9.43 -22.78
CA GLY A 136 -16.62 -10.49 -23.77
C GLY A 136 -16.96 -11.86 -23.15
N GLN A 137 -16.32 -12.20 -22.02
CA GLN A 137 -16.62 -13.43 -21.29
C GLN A 137 -18.01 -13.39 -20.67
N THR A 138 -18.42 -12.26 -20.09
CA THR A 138 -19.77 -12.06 -19.57
C THR A 138 -20.83 -12.27 -20.66
N MET A 139 -20.63 -11.72 -21.86
CA MET A 139 -21.55 -11.92 -22.99
C MET A 139 -21.66 -13.39 -23.38
N ALA A 140 -20.53 -14.11 -23.45
CA ALA A 140 -20.53 -15.53 -23.76
C ALA A 140 -21.27 -16.36 -22.70
N TYR A 141 -21.06 -16.10 -21.41
CA TYR A 141 -21.77 -16.80 -20.33
C TYR A 141 -23.28 -16.55 -20.36
N GLN A 142 -23.70 -15.31 -20.59
CA GLN A 142 -25.13 -14.97 -20.70
C GLN A 142 -25.79 -15.68 -21.88
N GLN A 143 -25.12 -15.69 -23.03
CA GLN A 143 -25.60 -16.38 -24.23
C GLN A 143 -25.73 -17.89 -23.98
N LYS A 144 -24.69 -18.53 -23.42
CA LYS A 144 -24.71 -19.96 -23.10
C LYS A 144 -25.82 -20.34 -22.12
N LEU A 145 -26.10 -19.50 -21.12
CA LEU A 145 -27.22 -19.73 -20.21
C LEU A 145 -28.58 -19.65 -20.92
N ALA A 146 -28.76 -18.67 -21.81
CA ALA A 146 -29.99 -18.54 -22.60
C ALA A 146 -30.20 -19.75 -23.52
N GLU A 147 -29.16 -20.18 -24.22
CA GLU A 147 -29.18 -21.37 -25.08
C GLU A 147 -29.44 -22.65 -24.27
N SER A 148 -28.82 -22.79 -23.10
CA SER A 148 -29.01 -23.94 -22.22
C SER A 148 -30.48 -24.07 -21.79
N ARG A 149 -31.12 -22.96 -21.41
CA ARG A 149 -32.54 -22.94 -21.08
C ARG A 149 -33.43 -23.31 -22.27
N ALA A 150 -33.07 -22.84 -23.47
CA ALA A 150 -33.80 -23.13 -24.69
C ALA A 150 -33.66 -24.61 -25.13
N ALA A 151 -32.51 -25.23 -24.90
CA ALA A 151 -32.26 -26.64 -25.22
C ALA A 151 -33.05 -27.63 -24.36
N ILE A 152 -33.49 -27.23 -23.17
CA ILE A 152 -34.31 -28.06 -22.28
C ILE A 152 -35.78 -27.63 -22.23
N ALA A 153 -36.17 -26.66 -23.07
CA ALA A 153 -37.56 -26.24 -23.20
C ALA A 153 -38.42 -27.33 -23.86
N GLY A 154 -39.75 -27.20 -23.74
CA GLY A 154 -40.70 -28.07 -24.43
C GLY A 154 -41.48 -27.32 -25.51
N PRO A 155 -41.26 -27.56 -26.82
CA PRO A 155 -40.19 -28.37 -27.42
C PRO A 155 -38.80 -27.68 -27.33
N PRO A 156 -37.70 -28.45 -27.46
CA PRO A 156 -36.36 -27.87 -27.43
C PRO A 156 -36.09 -27.03 -28.68
N ALA A 157 -35.30 -25.96 -28.52
CA ALA A 157 -34.87 -25.11 -29.63
C ALA A 157 -34.02 -25.88 -30.65
N HIS A 158 -34.02 -25.40 -31.90
CA HIS A 158 -33.23 -26.02 -32.97
C HIS A 158 -31.73 -25.75 -32.76
N GLU A 159 -30.85 -26.69 -33.13
CA GLU A 159 -29.40 -26.58 -32.89
C GLU A 159 -28.77 -25.28 -33.45
N SER A 160 -29.28 -24.76 -34.57
CA SER A 160 -28.82 -23.48 -35.14
C SER A 160 -29.10 -22.25 -34.27
N GLU A 161 -30.04 -22.36 -33.32
CA GLU A 161 -30.42 -21.30 -32.38
C GLU A 161 -29.65 -21.41 -31.06
N ILE A 162 -28.90 -22.51 -30.86
CA ILE A 162 -28.17 -22.86 -29.64
C ILE A 162 -26.72 -23.29 -29.93
N ALA A 163 -26.09 -22.59 -30.87
CA ALA A 163 -24.82 -23.01 -31.47
C ALA A 163 -23.64 -23.10 -30.47
N HIS A 164 -23.62 -22.28 -29.40
CA HIS A 164 -22.51 -22.32 -28.43
C HIS A 164 -22.55 -23.62 -27.63
N ILE A 165 -23.71 -24.00 -27.11
CA ILE A 165 -23.82 -25.22 -26.31
C ILE A 165 -23.73 -26.49 -27.17
N VAL A 166 -24.14 -26.44 -28.44
CA VAL A 166 -23.92 -27.54 -29.39
C VAL A 166 -22.42 -27.76 -29.61
N ALA A 167 -21.66 -26.69 -29.83
CA ALA A 167 -20.21 -26.78 -29.99
C ALA A 167 -19.50 -27.32 -28.74
N GLU A 168 -19.90 -26.89 -27.53
CA GLU A 168 -19.31 -27.39 -26.28
C GLU A 168 -19.72 -28.83 -25.97
N ALA A 169 -20.98 -29.21 -26.23
CA ALA A 169 -21.43 -30.59 -26.07
C ALA A 169 -20.66 -31.54 -26.99
N ALA A 170 -20.43 -31.13 -28.24
CA ALA A 170 -19.62 -31.88 -29.20
C ALA A 170 -18.14 -31.97 -28.78
N LEU A 171 -17.56 -30.88 -28.26
CA LEU A 171 -16.19 -30.85 -27.74
C LEU A 171 -16.00 -31.84 -26.58
N ASP A 172 -16.98 -31.92 -25.69
CA ASP A 172 -16.93 -32.76 -24.49
C ASP A 172 -17.46 -34.19 -24.70
N GLY A 173 -18.02 -34.49 -25.88
CA GLY A 173 -18.59 -35.81 -26.20
C GLY A 173 -19.86 -36.16 -25.42
N VAL A 174 -20.64 -35.16 -25.01
CA VAL A 174 -21.89 -35.31 -24.26
C VAL A 174 -23.11 -34.86 -25.08
N SER A 175 -24.32 -35.16 -24.61
CA SER A 175 -25.54 -34.65 -25.25
C SER A 175 -25.72 -33.16 -24.95
N VAL A 176 -26.39 -32.43 -25.86
CA VAL A 176 -26.76 -31.03 -25.67
C VAL A 176 -27.56 -30.83 -24.38
N ALA A 177 -28.48 -31.75 -24.07
CA ALA A 177 -29.27 -31.70 -22.83
C ALA A 177 -28.40 -31.86 -21.58
N ALA A 178 -27.39 -32.75 -21.61
CA ALA A 178 -26.45 -32.91 -20.49
C ALA A 178 -25.60 -31.66 -20.28
N LYS A 179 -25.06 -31.08 -21.38
CA LYS A 179 -24.29 -29.83 -21.32
C LYS A 179 -25.14 -28.65 -20.82
N ALA A 180 -26.38 -28.54 -21.29
CA ALA A 180 -27.31 -27.51 -20.84
C ALA A 180 -27.60 -27.61 -19.33
N ALA A 181 -27.84 -28.83 -18.83
CA ALA A 181 -28.07 -29.06 -17.40
C ALA A 181 -26.83 -28.68 -16.55
N GLU A 182 -25.63 -29.00 -17.01
CA GLU A 182 -24.36 -28.63 -16.36
C GLU A 182 -24.18 -27.10 -16.26
N ILE A 183 -24.41 -26.37 -17.35
CA ILE A 183 -24.30 -24.91 -17.39
C ILE A 183 -25.33 -24.26 -16.46
N ILE A 184 -26.58 -24.74 -16.49
CA ILE A 184 -27.64 -24.22 -15.60
C ILE A 184 -27.28 -24.46 -14.13
N ALA A 185 -26.86 -25.68 -13.78
CA ALA A 185 -26.47 -26.01 -12.41
C ALA A 185 -25.28 -25.16 -11.93
N THR A 186 -24.30 -24.91 -12.80
CA THR A 186 -23.15 -24.03 -12.50
C THR A 186 -23.60 -22.59 -12.26
N PHE A 187 -24.52 -22.09 -13.08
CA PHE A 187 -25.08 -20.75 -12.90
C PHE A 187 -25.87 -20.62 -11.60
N GLU A 188 -26.68 -21.61 -11.26
CA GLU A 188 -27.45 -21.63 -9.99
C GLU A 188 -26.53 -21.62 -8.76
N GLN A 189 -25.44 -22.39 -8.80
CA GLN A 189 -24.41 -22.36 -7.74
C GLN A 189 -23.77 -20.97 -7.62
N TRP A 190 -23.42 -20.36 -8.76
CA TRP A 190 -22.88 -19.00 -8.78
C TRP A 190 -23.87 -17.97 -8.21
N GLN A 191 -25.18 -18.10 -8.47
CA GLN A 191 -26.17 -17.16 -7.92
C GLN A 191 -26.16 -17.15 -6.39
N ILE A 192 -26.04 -18.34 -5.76
CA ILE A 192 -25.96 -18.48 -4.31
C ILE A 192 -24.72 -17.76 -3.76
N VAL A 193 -23.54 -18.05 -4.32
CA VAL A 193 -22.27 -17.42 -3.91
C VAL A 193 -22.29 -15.92 -4.16
N SER A 194 -22.77 -15.46 -5.31
CA SER A 194 -22.79 -14.03 -5.65
C SER A 194 -23.68 -13.23 -4.69
N ALA A 195 -24.78 -13.83 -4.22
CA ALA A 195 -25.69 -13.21 -3.29
C ALA A 195 -25.03 -13.04 -1.91
N GLY A 196 -24.30 -14.05 -1.42
CA GLY A 196 -23.57 -13.94 -0.16
C GLY A 196 -22.43 -12.91 -0.22
N ILE A 197 -21.68 -12.85 -1.33
CA ILE A 197 -20.70 -11.79 -1.60
C ILE A 197 -21.36 -10.40 -1.52
N GLU A 198 -22.52 -10.24 -2.14
CA GLU A 198 -23.21 -8.95 -2.20
C GLU A 198 -23.73 -8.50 -0.83
N VAL A 199 -24.28 -9.42 -0.04
CA VAL A 199 -24.70 -9.16 1.35
C VAL A 199 -23.52 -8.68 2.19
N LYS A 200 -22.37 -9.37 2.12
CA LYS A 200 -21.16 -8.96 2.86
C LYS A 200 -20.65 -7.59 2.40
N ARG A 201 -20.58 -7.37 1.08
CA ARG A 201 -20.13 -6.10 0.49
C ARG A 201 -20.99 -4.91 0.94
N LEU A 202 -22.31 -5.02 0.80
CA LEU A 202 -23.24 -3.95 1.18
C LEU A 202 -23.30 -3.77 2.71
N GLY A 203 -23.24 -4.87 3.46
CA GLY A 203 -23.18 -4.84 4.92
C GLY A 203 -21.96 -4.07 5.45
N ALA A 204 -20.77 -4.37 4.92
CA ALA A 204 -19.54 -3.68 5.28
C ALA A 204 -19.58 -2.19 4.93
N LYS A 205 -20.08 -1.83 3.73
CA LYS A 205 -20.27 -0.42 3.34
C LYS A 205 -21.22 0.33 4.26
N LYS A 206 -22.31 -0.31 4.68
CA LYS A 206 -23.25 0.26 5.65
C LYS A 206 -22.57 0.49 7.01
N ALA A 207 -21.75 -0.46 7.47
CA ALA A 207 -20.99 -0.33 8.71
C ALA A 207 -19.94 0.80 8.64
N VAL A 208 -19.22 0.94 7.51
CA VAL A 208 -18.29 2.04 7.28
C VAL A 208 -19.00 3.40 7.29
N ALA A 209 -20.17 3.49 6.65
CA ALA A 209 -20.95 4.73 6.65
C ALA A 209 -21.34 5.17 8.07
N ALA A 210 -21.70 4.22 8.93
CA ALA A 210 -22.09 4.46 10.33
C ALA A 210 -20.91 4.68 11.29
N ALA A 211 -19.68 4.36 10.89
CA ALA A 211 -18.52 4.48 11.77
C ALA A 211 -18.17 5.95 12.10
N GLU A 212 -17.91 6.25 13.37
CA GLU A 212 -17.60 7.62 13.84
C GLU A 212 -16.12 7.84 14.11
N THR A 213 -15.30 6.79 14.01
CA THR A 213 -13.86 6.86 14.29
C THR A 213 -13.05 6.12 13.22
N ALA A 214 -11.78 6.49 13.07
CA ALA A 214 -10.86 5.80 12.16
C ALA A 214 -10.72 4.30 12.48
N ALA A 215 -10.67 3.95 13.77
CA ALA A 215 -10.61 2.55 14.20
C ALA A 215 -11.88 1.78 13.80
N ALA A 216 -13.06 2.38 13.96
CA ALA A 216 -14.33 1.78 13.55
C ALA A 216 -14.43 1.62 12.03
N VAL A 217 -13.96 2.59 11.25
CA VAL A 217 -13.90 2.48 9.77
C VAL A 217 -13.01 1.30 9.36
N ASN A 218 -11.82 1.20 9.96
CA ASN A 218 -10.88 0.11 9.64
C ASN A 218 -11.44 -1.27 9.99
N ALA A 219 -12.09 -1.40 11.14
CA ALA A 219 -12.74 -2.64 11.56
C ALA A 219 -13.92 -3.01 10.64
N ALA A 220 -14.80 -2.05 10.33
CA ALA A 220 -15.95 -2.26 9.45
C ALA A 220 -15.56 -2.65 8.02
N ALA A 221 -14.42 -2.17 7.56
CA ALA A 221 -13.89 -2.45 6.23
C ALA A 221 -13.00 -3.69 6.17
N HIS A 222 -12.93 -4.47 7.24
CA HIS A 222 -12.33 -5.80 7.24
C HIS A 222 -13.43 -6.85 7.03
N VAL A 223 -13.52 -7.38 5.81
CA VAL A 223 -14.55 -8.36 5.44
C VAL A 223 -13.93 -9.73 5.35
N ASP A 224 -14.48 -10.69 6.09
CA ASP A 224 -14.17 -12.10 5.90
C ASP A 224 -14.98 -12.65 4.72
N TRP A 225 -14.30 -12.84 3.59
CA TRP A 225 -14.91 -13.33 2.37
C TRP A 225 -15.07 -14.85 2.35
N VAL A 226 -14.43 -15.59 3.27
CA VAL A 226 -14.56 -17.06 3.34
C VAL A 226 -16.03 -17.40 3.64
N GLU A 227 -16.55 -18.45 3.00
CA GLU A 227 -17.97 -18.88 3.11
C GLU A 227 -19.01 -17.88 2.57
N ALA A 228 -18.62 -16.91 1.73
CA ALA A 228 -19.57 -16.06 1.01
C ALA A 228 -20.31 -16.82 -0.12
#